data_AF-A0A4Q1SJ47-F1
#
_entry.id   AF-A0A4Q1SJ47-F1
#
_cell.length_a   1.000
_cell.length_b   1.000
_cell.length_c   1.000
_cell.angle_alpha   90.00
_cell.angle_beta   90.00
_cell.angle_gamma   90.00
#
_symmetry.space_group_name_H-M   'P 1'
#
loop_
_entity.id
_entity.type
_entity.pdbx_description
1 polymer ?
#
loop_
_entity_poly.entity_id
_entity_poly.type
_entity_poly.pdbx_seq_one_letter_code
_entity_poly.pdbx_strand_id
1 'polypeptide(L)'
;MKWILRLGALALFALLVLQLARPKIGFRSTTAPPAYPAQVQAILEKDCYSCHSDENHLRWFDQPVPAYWLVRYDILAARQHLNFSMLGEKPVAAQRATLYEAVNMIQLGAMPPGRFLLAHPEARVSAADLATMKDWLQPWATHADAGGQEPGPGLVAGEAAPVGSDAVKPEPNGLRFYPDYTGWRLISATDRGDNGTLRLILGNNVAMRAAAAGETSPWPDGTRFAKIAWQQSSGADGLLAAGKFVQVEFMEKHAGRFRDTDGWGWSRWRGANLTPYGKDAAFVGECTSCHAPVKGNDSVYTLPISNAATSREEVLNTRAAALPASLPYQPLQWNPVSVFANRRQNTISILFANDAAMAAHKAGGAATGDAVLALVTWKERDDPHWFGARIPDAPAQVEFVASGKYRLFSGDGLREATPSVSDAEARTAFVKGIPFLLP
;
A
#
# COMPACT_ATOMS: atom_id res chain seq x y z
N MET A 1 -6.86 6.09 63.64
CA MET A 1 -5.46 6.55 63.44
C MET A 1 -4.45 5.39 63.42
N LYS A 2 -4.31 4.58 64.50
CA LYS A 2 -3.34 3.45 64.52
C LYS A 2 -3.57 2.37 63.46
N TRP A 3 -4.83 2.08 63.10
CA TRP A 3 -5.17 1.09 62.07
C TRP A 3 -4.86 1.58 60.64
N ILE A 4 -5.07 2.87 60.35
CA ILE A 4 -4.71 3.51 59.07
C ILE A 4 -3.18 3.46 58.88
N LEU A 5 -2.42 3.75 59.93
CA LEU A 5 -0.96 3.66 59.91
C LEU A 5 -0.46 2.22 59.67
N ARG A 6 -1.11 1.23 60.30
CA ARG A 6 -0.80 -0.20 60.09
C ARG A 6 -1.14 -0.66 58.67
N LEU A 7 -2.28 -0.24 58.11
CA LEU A 7 -2.65 -0.53 56.72
C LEU A 7 -1.70 0.13 55.73
N GLY A 8 -1.31 1.39 55.97
CA GLY A 8 -0.32 2.09 55.14
C GLY A 8 1.05 1.40 55.16
N ALA A 9 1.53 0.97 56.33
CA ALA A 9 2.78 0.23 56.47
C ALA A 9 2.73 -1.14 55.77
N LEU A 10 1.60 -1.85 55.87
CA LEU A 10 1.39 -3.12 55.19
C LEU A 10 1.36 -2.94 53.67
N ALA A 11 0.68 -1.91 53.17
CA ALA A 11 0.65 -1.59 51.74
C ALA A 11 2.03 -1.19 51.20
N LEU A 12 2.79 -0.39 51.95
CA LEU A 12 4.17 -0.04 51.60
C LEU A 12 5.08 -1.28 51.58
N PHE A 13 4.98 -2.14 52.59
CA PHE A 13 5.72 -3.40 52.62
C PHE A 13 5.37 -4.30 51.44
N ALA A 14 4.08 -4.43 51.10
CA ALA A 14 3.64 -5.16 49.93
C ALA A 14 4.22 -4.58 48.62
N LEU A 15 4.22 -3.25 48.46
CA LEU A 15 4.82 -2.58 47.30
C LEU A 15 6.33 -2.81 47.19
N LEU A 16 7.04 -2.84 48.33
CA LEU A 16 8.48 -3.15 48.38
C LEU A 16 8.77 -4.60 48.00
N VAL A 17 7.97 -5.55 48.50
CA VAL A 17 8.08 -6.97 48.12
C VAL A 17 7.79 -7.16 46.62
N LEU A 18 6.80 -6.46 46.07
CA LEU A 18 6.46 -6.51 44.65
C LEU A 18 7.62 -6.05 43.73
N GLN A 19 8.53 -5.18 44.20
CA GLN A 19 9.70 -4.77 43.40
C GLN A 19 10.65 -5.95 43.10
N LEU A 20 10.59 -7.05 43.86
CA LEU A 20 11.39 -8.25 43.60
C LEU A 20 10.93 -8.98 42.32
N ALA A 21 9.66 -8.82 41.93
CA ALA A 21 9.09 -9.41 40.73
C ALA A 21 9.35 -8.54 39.49
N ARG A 22 10.61 -8.19 39.21
CA ARG A 22 11.00 -7.29 38.11
C ARG A 22 11.79 -8.02 37.02
N PRO A 23 11.15 -8.79 36.12
CA PRO A 23 11.85 -9.56 35.10
C PRO A 23 12.59 -8.63 34.14
N LYS A 24 13.87 -8.89 33.84
CA LYS A 24 14.67 -8.03 32.96
C LYS A 24 14.03 -7.84 31.58
N ILE A 25 14.25 -6.68 30.98
CA ILE A 25 14.04 -6.44 29.55
C ILE A 25 15.24 -7.07 28.84
N GLY A 26 14.99 -8.02 27.94
CA GLY A 26 16.06 -8.68 27.19
C GLY A 26 16.78 -7.71 26.24
N PHE A 27 18.01 -8.04 25.90
CA PHE A 27 18.78 -7.46 24.79
C PHE A 27 19.25 -8.60 23.91
N ARG A 28 19.33 -8.39 22.60
CA ARG A 28 20.00 -9.30 21.67
C ARG A 28 21.38 -8.72 21.33
N SER A 29 22.32 -9.59 20.96
CA SER A 29 23.67 -9.18 20.57
C SER A 29 23.58 -8.17 19.43
N THR A 30 24.25 -7.04 19.55
CA THR A 30 24.17 -5.96 18.58
C THR A 30 25.05 -6.27 17.36
N THR A 31 24.45 -6.32 16.17
CA THR A 31 25.14 -5.83 14.96
C THR A 31 25.14 -4.31 15.02
N ALA A 32 26.21 -3.64 14.56
CA ALA A 32 26.22 -2.18 14.51
C ALA A 32 24.99 -1.69 13.73
N PRO A 33 24.20 -0.74 14.28
CA PRO A 33 23.04 -0.21 13.58
C PRO A 33 23.49 0.44 12.26
N PRO A 34 22.60 0.50 11.24
CA PRO A 34 22.89 1.25 10.03
C PRO A 34 23.27 2.69 10.37
N ALA A 35 24.27 3.24 9.69
CA ALA A 35 24.64 4.64 9.86
C ALA A 35 23.55 5.55 9.26
N TYR A 36 22.92 6.37 10.11
CA TYR A 36 21.95 7.38 9.69
C TYR A 36 22.59 8.78 9.65
N PRO A 37 22.05 9.72 8.85
CA PRO A 37 22.43 11.12 8.95
C PRO A 37 22.27 11.64 10.38
N ALA A 38 23.17 12.52 10.84
CA ALA A 38 23.22 12.96 12.24
C ALA A 38 21.88 13.50 12.78
N GLN A 39 21.12 14.22 11.96
CA GLN A 39 19.80 14.73 12.34
C GLN A 39 18.78 13.59 12.53
N VAL A 40 18.78 12.59 11.65
CA VAL A 40 17.90 11.41 11.76
C VAL A 40 18.30 10.56 12.97
N GLN A 41 19.59 10.34 13.19
CA GLN A 41 20.09 9.64 14.37
C GLN A 41 19.60 10.31 15.66
N ALA A 42 19.71 11.63 15.77
CA ALA A 42 19.26 12.39 16.94
C ALA A 42 17.75 12.23 17.19
N ILE A 43 16.94 12.20 16.12
CA ILE A 43 15.49 11.93 16.22
C ILE A 43 15.23 10.52 16.73
N LEU A 44 15.91 9.51 16.18
CA LEU A 44 15.73 8.11 16.58
C LEU A 44 16.13 7.88 18.05
N GLU A 45 17.25 8.46 18.50
CA GLU A 45 17.69 8.40 19.89
C GLU A 45 16.69 9.07 20.84
N LYS A 46 16.17 10.24 20.45
CA LYS A 46 15.22 11.03 21.24
C LYS A 46 13.85 10.36 21.35
N ASP A 47 13.28 9.95 20.22
CA ASP A 47 11.86 9.60 20.12
C ASP A 47 11.60 8.08 20.03
N CYS A 48 12.57 7.29 19.56
CA CYS A 48 12.33 5.89 19.19
C CYS A 48 13.06 4.87 20.08
N TYR A 49 14.32 5.13 20.46
CA TYR A 49 15.20 4.11 21.07
C TYR A 49 14.75 3.64 22.46
N SER A 50 14.00 4.46 23.18
CA SER A 50 13.42 4.07 24.48
C SER A 50 12.58 2.78 24.37
N CYS A 51 11.89 2.59 23.25
CA CYS A 51 11.04 1.42 23.00
C CYS A 51 11.61 0.48 21.93
N HIS A 52 12.17 1.04 20.85
CA HIS A 52 12.56 0.31 19.65
C HIS A 52 14.07 0.03 19.56
N SER A 53 14.88 0.25 20.60
CA SER A 53 16.31 -0.13 20.62
C SER A 53 16.62 -0.93 21.87
N ASP A 54 17.64 -1.79 21.81
CA ASP A 54 18.16 -2.52 22.96
C ASP A 54 18.89 -1.64 23.97
N GLU A 55 19.29 -0.42 23.58
CA GLU A 55 19.92 0.62 24.43
C GLU A 55 18.92 1.31 25.39
N ASN A 56 17.92 0.59 25.90
CA ASN A 56 16.76 1.19 26.59
C ASN A 56 17.12 2.22 27.67
N HIS A 57 16.54 3.41 27.54
CA HIS A 57 16.67 4.50 28.51
C HIS A 57 15.34 4.70 29.23
N LEU A 58 15.01 3.79 30.16
CA LEU A 58 13.82 3.92 30.99
C LEU A 58 13.89 5.19 31.85
N ARG A 59 12.78 5.95 31.93
CA ARG A 59 12.68 7.05 32.88
C ARG A 59 12.67 6.48 34.30
N TRP A 60 13.09 7.28 35.28
CA TRP A 60 13.14 6.84 36.68
C TRP A 60 11.77 6.35 37.19
N PHE A 61 10.67 6.95 36.71
CA PHE A 61 9.31 6.59 37.11
C PHE A 61 8.76 5.35 36.39
N ASP A 62 9.42 4.89 35.32
CA ASP A 62 9.12 3.61 34.65
C ASP A 62 9.78 2.43 35.36
N GLN A 63 10.72 2.69 36.26
CA GLN A 63 11.50 1.64 36.91
C GLN A 63 10.74 0.89 38.01
N PRO A 64 9.90 1.55 38.84
CA PRO A 64 9.13 0.86 39.86
C PRO A 64 7.99 0.01 39.29
N VAL A 65 7.76 -1.15 39.89
CA VAL A 65 6.54 -1.95 39.71
C VAL A 65 5.34 -1.23 40.37
N PRO A 66 4.13 -1.27 39.76
CA PRO A 66 3.73 -2.04 38.58
C PRO A 66 3.94 -1.34 37.22
N ALA A 67 4.30 -0.05 37.19
CA ALA A 67 4.53 0.68 35.93
C ALA A 67 5.55 -0.03 35.02
N TYR A 68 6.62 -0.54 35.62
CA TYR A 68 7.64 -1.33 34.92
C TYR A 68 7.07 -2.51 34.13
N TRP A 69 6.05 -3.22 34.63
CA TRP A 69 5.49 -4.38 33.93
C TRP A 69 4.79 -3.98 32.65
N LEU A 70 4.05 -2.87 32.68
CA LEU A 70 3.39 -2.31 31.51
C LEU A 70 4.42 -1.83 30.49
N VAL A 71 5.40 -1.05 30.92
CA VAL A 71 6.48 -0.54 30.05
C VAL A 71 7.27 -1.70 29.44
N ARG A 72 7.61 -2.71 30.24
CA ARG A 72 8.28 -3.92 29.74
C ARG A 72 7.43 -4.64 28.69
N TYR A 73 6.13 -4.78 28.93
CA TYR A 73 5.24 -5.41 27.96
C TYR A 73 5.22 -4.62 26.63
N ASP A 74 5.05 -3.31 26.70
CA ASP A 74 5.01 -2.43 25.52
C ASP A 74 6.36 -2.44 24.77
N ILE A 75 7.51 -2.41 25.46
CA ILE A 75 8.84 -2.50 24.83
C ILE A 75 9.02 -3.85 24.11
N LEU A 76 8.65 -4.96 24.76
CA LEU A 76 8.80 -6.28 24.15
C LEU A 76 7.88 -6.45 22.94
N ALA A 77 6.66 -5.91 22.98
CA ALA A 77 5.76 -5.90 21.84
C ALA A 77 6.31 -4.99 20.72
N ALA A 78 6.74 -3.77 21.04
CA ALA A 78 7.31 -2.81 20.08
C ALA A 78 8.51 -3.39 19.32
N ARG A 79 9.43 -4.06 20.03
CA ARG A 79 10.63 -4.69 19.44
C ARG A 79 10.35 -5.91 18.57
N GLN A 80 9.17 -6.54 18.68
CA GLN A 80 8.75 -7.59 17.75
C GLN A 80 8.44 -7.02 16.36
N HIS A 81 7.94 -5.78 16.30
CA HIS A 81 7.64 -5.08 15.05
C HIS A 81 8.87 -4.36 14.50
N LEU A 82 9.56 -3.59 15.35
CA LEU A 82 10.74 -2.81 14.97
C LEU A 82 11.75 -2.77 16.12
N ASN A 83 12.95 -3.29 15.87
CA ASN A 83 14.12 -3.10 16.74
C ASN A 83 15.29 -2.54 15.92
N PHE A 84 15.65 -1.28 16.16
CA PHE A 84 16.74 -0.56 15.49
C PHE A 84 18.10 -1.22 15.70
N SER A 85 18.33 -1.86 16.86
CA SER A 85 19.57 -2.61 17.13
C SER A 85 19.74 -3.84 16.24
N MET A 86 18.63 -4.36 15.71
CA MET A 86 18.59 -5.55 14.85
C MET A 86 18.32 -5.21 13.38
N LEU A 87 18.08 -3.93 13.06
CA LEU A 87 17.65 -3.54 11.72
C LEU A 87 18.75 -3.82 10.68
N GLY A 88 20.03 -3.64 11.07
CA GLY A 88 21.19 -3.90 10.22
C GLY A 88 21.33 -5.35 9.74
N GLU A 89 20.69 -6.32 10.40
CA GLU A 89 20.70 -7.73 9.99
C GLU A 89 19.78 -8.01 8.80
N LYS A 90 18.82 -7.13 8.51
CA LYS A 90 17.89 -7.30 7.41
C LYS A 90 18.54 -6.91 6.07
N PRO A 91 18.12 -7.48 4.93
CA PRO A 91 18.49 -6.95 3.62
C PRO A 91 18.12 -5.46 3.47
N VAL A 92 18.92 -4.68 2.74
CA VAL A 92 18.75 -3.22 2.60
C VAL A 92 17.33 -2.83 2.20
N ALA A 93 16.72 -3.53 1.25
CA ALA A 93 15.33 -3.28 0.84
C ALA A 93 14.32 -3.48 1.98
N ALA A 94 14.54 -4.47 2.85
CA ALA A 94 13.69 -4.71 4.03
C ALA A 94 13.94 -3.69 5.14
N GLN A 95 15.18 -3.23 5.32
CA GLN A 95 15.48 -2.10 6.21
C GLN A 95 14.70 -0.85 5.78
N ARG A 96 14.81 -0.51 4.49
CA ARG A 96 14.10 0.63 3.89
C ARG A 96 12.58 0.49 4.06
N ALA A 97 12.00 -0.66 3.73
CA ALA A 97 10.57 -0.91 3.92
C ALA A 97 10.12 -0.69 5.37
N THR A 98 10.91 -1.17 6.34
CA THR A 98 10.63 -1.00 7.78
C THR A 98 10.65 0.48 8.19
N LEU A 99 11.59 1.27 7.66
CA LEU A 99 11.68 2.71 7.93
C LEU A 99 10.51 3.49 7.30
N TYR A 100 10.09 3.12 6.09
CA TYR A 100 8.87 3.68 5.48
C TYR A 100 7.63 3.37 6.29
N GLU A 101 7.49 2.15 6.79
CA GLU A 101 6.39 1.78 7.67
C GLU A 101 6.40 2.63 8.95
N ALA A 102 7.56 2.79 9.61
CA ALA A 102 7.68 3.63 10.81
C ALA A 102 7.23 5.08 10.55
N VAL A 103 7.70 5.70 9.46
CA VAL A 103 7.29 7.06 9.06
C VAL A 103 5.79 7.15 8.78
N ASN A 104 5.20 6.13 8.16
CA ASN A 104 3.76 6.07 7.91
C ASN A 104 2.94 5.91 9.20
N MET A 105 3.40 5.08 10.14
CA MET A 105 2.76 4.94 11.46
C MET A 105 2.76 6.28 12.22
N ILE A 106 3.84 7.06 12.13
CA ILE A 106 3.92 8.39 12.72
C ILE A 106 3.01 9.38 11.99
N GLN A 107 3.04 9.40 10.64
CA GLN A 107 2.17 10.27 9.83
C GLN A 107 0.69 10.08 10.14
N LEU A 108 0.27 8.84 10.38
CA LEU A 108 -1.13 8.50 10.68
C LEU A 108 -1.46 8.64 12.18
N GLY A 109 -0.52 9.09 13.01
CA GLY A 109 -0.71 9.28 14.45
C GLY A 109 -0.81 7.98 15.26
N ALA A 110 -0.47 6.84 14.66
CA ALA A 110 -0.45 5.55 15.35
C ALA A 110 0.79 5.40 16.26
N MET A 111 1.87 6.12 15.95
CA MET A 111 3.10 6.15 16.75
C MET A 111 3.53 7.58 17.08
N PRO A 112 3.92 7.86 18.34
CA PRO A 112 3.76 6.99 19.51
C PRO A 112 2.28 6.84 19.92
N PRO A 113 1.87 5.74 20.57
CA PRO A 113 0.49 5.56 21.00
C PRO A 113 0.04 6.67 21.95
N GLY A 114 -1.18 7.20 21.79
CA GLY A 114 -1.67 8.32 22.60
C GLY A 114 -1.60 8.09 24.12
N ARG A 115 -1.84 6.85 24.59
CA ARG A 115 -1.71 6.46 26.01
C ARG A 115 -0.29 6.66 26.56
N PHE A 116 0.71 6.41 25.72
CA PHE A 116 2.11 6.57 26.08
C PHE A 116 2.46 8.05 26.20
N LEU A 117 1.97 8.88 25.27
CA LEU A 117 2.17 10.33 25.28
C LEU A 117 1.54 11.05 26.50
N LEU A 118 0.59 10.43 27.21
CA LEU A 118 0.06 10.98 28.46
C LEU A 118 1.11 10.99 29.58
N ALA A 119 1.95 9.95 29.64
CA ALA A 119 3.03 9.83 30.62
C ALA A 119 4.37 10.34 30.08
N HIS A 120 4.53 10.36 28.75
CA HIS A 120 5.75 10.75 28.04
C HIS A 120 5.47 11.80 26.95
N PRO A 121 5.00 13.02 27.32
CA PRO A 121 4.70 14.06 26.34
C PRO A 121 5.92 14.48 25.52
N GLU A 122 7.12 14.31 26.07
CA GLU A 122 8.39 14.61 25.42
C GLU A 122 8.77 13.64 24.31
N ALA A 123 8.18 12.44 24.26
CA ALA A 123 8.41 11.46 23.20
C ALA A 123 7.60 11.75 21.92
N ARG A 124 6.83 12.86 21.90
CA ARG A 124 6.06 13.27 20.73
C ARG A 124 7.01 13.66 19.60
N VAL A 125 6.93 12.91 18.50
CA VAL A 125 7.59 13.27 17.23
C VAL A 125 6.99 14.57 16.71
N SER A 126 7.82 15.59 16.50
CA SER A 126 7.36 16.87 15.98
C SER A 126 7.10 16.80 14.47
N ALA A 127 6.31 17.75 13.94
CA ALA A 127 6.11 17.85 12.49
C ALA A 127 7.43 18.11 11.74
N ALA A 128 8.36 18.84 12.36
CA ALA A 128 9.70 19.07 11.82
C ALA A 128 10.53 17.77 11.80
N ASP A 129 10.52 16.99 12.89
CA ASP A 129 11.22 15.70 12.95
C ASP A 129 10.66 14.71 11.89
N LEU A 130 9.33 14.65 11.73
CA LEU A 130 8.70 13.84 10.69
C LEU A 130 9.09 14.31 9.28
N ALA A 131 9.15 15.61 9.04
CA ALA A 131 9.60 16.15 7.76
C ALA A 131 11.07 15.77 7.48
N THR A 132 11.96 15.90 8.46
CA THR A 132 13.36 15.47 8.35
C THR A 132 13.49 13.98 7.99
N MET A 133 12.69 13.10 8.61
CA MET A 133 12.70 11.67 8.29
C MET A 133 12.19 11.38 6.87
N LYS A 134 11.13 12.06 6.43
CA LYS A 134 10.61 11.94 5.06
C LYS A 134 11.61 12.44 4.03
N ASP A 135 12.22 13.59 4.29
CA ASP A 135 13.22 14.20 3.43
C ASP A 135 14.49 13.36 3.33
N TRP A 136 14.82 12.57 4.35
CA TRP A 136 15.90 11.61 4.26
C TRP A 136 15.55 10.39 3.40
N LEU A 137 14.32 9.86 3.52
CA LEU A 137 13.94 8.62 2.85
C LEU A 137 13.76 8.75 1.32
N GLN A 138 13.46 9.96 0.81
CA GLN A 138 13.35 10.29 -0.64
C GLN A 138 12.75 9.16 -1.50
N PRO A 139 11.41 9.01 -1.56
CA PRO A 139 10.78 7.91 -2.28
C PRO A 139 11.00 7.96 -3.79
N TRP A 140 11.33 9.12 -4.34
CA TRP A 140 11.41 9.31 -5.78
C TRP A 140 12.85 9.43 -6.31
N ALA A 141 13.85 9.20 -5.46
CA ALA A 141 15.24 9.07 -5.90
C ALA A 141 15.39 7.86 -6.84
N THR A 142 16.35 7.93 -7.77
CA THR A 142 16.64 6.83 -8.68
C THR A 142 17.02 5.59 -7.89
N HIS A 143 16.17 4.56 -7.93
CA HIS A 143 16.47 3.25 -7.36
C HIS A 143 17.53 2.60 -8.23
N ALA A 144 18.80 2.71 -7.84
CA ALA A 144 19.90 2.01 -8.50
C ALA A 144 19.71 0.47 -8.49
N ASP A 145 18.86 -0.04 -7.60
CA ASP A 145 18.59 -1.47 -7.39
C ASP A 145 17.35 -2.00 -8.13
N ALA A 146 16.66 -1.17 -8.94
CA ALA A 146 15.58 -1.64 -9.80
C ALA A 146 16.18 -2.37 -11.01
N GLY A 147 16.66 -3.60 -10.78
CA GLY A 147 17.03 -4.62 -11.77
C GLY A 147 17.47 -4.06 -13.11
N GLY A 148 18.76 -3.74 -13.22
CA GLY A 148 19.41 -3.06 -14.34
C GLY A 148 19.05 -3.60 -15.73
N GLN A 149 17.92 -3.14 -16.25
CA GLN A 149 17.59 -3.17 -17.65
C GLN A 149 17.93 -1.78 -18.18
N GLU A 150 18.91 -1.70 -19.09
CA GLU A 150 19.15 -0.46 -19.81
C GLU A 150 17.86 0.00 -20.51
N PRO A 151 17.60 1.31 -20.64
CA PRO A 151 16.44 1.82 -21.35
C PRO A 151 16.46 1.34 -22.80
N GLY A 152 15.66 0.31 -23.11
CA GLY A 152 15.42 -0.12 -24.48
C GLY A 152 14.44 0.84 -25.18
N PRO A 153 14.47 0.96 -26.51
CA PRO A 153 13.47 1.72 -27.24
C PRO A 153 12.11 1.01 -27.13
N GLY A 154 11.17 1.59 -26.38
CA GLY A 154 9.78 1.13 -26.27
C GLY A 154 9.39 0.55 -24.91
N LEU A 155 8.14 0.08 -24.83
CA LEU A 155 7.62 -0.63 -23.66
C LEU A 155 8.26 -2.01 -23.59
N VAL A 156 9.02 -2.31 -22.52
CA VAL A 156 9.49 -3.67 -22.24
C VAL A 156 8.26 -4.55 -22.00
N ALA A 157 8.24 -5.76 -22.57
CA ALA A 157 7.15 -6.71 -22.34
C ALA A 157 7.08 -7.07 -20.86
N GLY A 158 6.06 -6.52 -20.17
CA GLY A 158 5.79 -6.83 -18.77
C GLY A 158 5.40 -8.29 -18.57
N GLU A 159 5.68 -8.82 -17.39
CA GLU A 159 5.26 -10.16 -17.01
C GLU A 159 3.78 -10.13 -16.61
N ALA A 160 2.94 -10.86 -17.34
CA ALA A 160 1.53 -10.96 -17.01
C ALA A 160 1.34 -11.58 -15.61
N ALA A 161 0.33 -11.09 -14.87
CA ALA A 161 -0.01 -11.67 -13.59
C ALA A 161 -0.47 -13.13 -13.78
N PRO A 162 0.03 -14.08 -12.97
CA PRO A 162 -0.35 -15.47 -13.13
C PRO A 162 -1.83 -15.69 -12.85
N VAL A 163 -2.55 -16.29 -13.79
CA VAL A 163 -3.86 -16.87 -13.51
C VAL A 163 -3.61 -18.20 -12.81
N GLY A 164 -3.88 -18.22 -11.50
CA GLY A 164 -3.81 -19.46 -10.73
C GLY A 164 -4.86 -20.46 -11.22
N SER A 165 -4.58 -21.75 -11.05
CA SER A 165 -5.60 -22.80 -11.13
C SER A 165 -6.05 -23.17 -9.71
N ASP A 166 -7.07 -24.03 -9.59
CA ASP A 166 -7.48 -24.60 -8.30
C ASP A 166 -6.35 -25.38 -7.59
N ALA A 167 -5.21 -25.63 -8.25
CA ALA A 167 -4.04 -26.27 -7.67
C ALA A 167 -3.11 -25.33 -6.87
N VAL A 168 -3.35 -24.00 -6.89
CA VAL A 168 -2.57 -23.06 -6.07
C VAL A 168 -2.84 -23.35 -4.60
N LYS A 169 -1.76 -23.62 -3.85
CA LYS A 169 -1.87 -23.96 -2.43
C LYS A 169 -2.49 -22.80 -1.64
N PRO A 170 -3.42 -23.09 -0.70
CA PRO A 170 -3.89 -22.09 0.23
C PRO A 170 -2.75 -21.61 1.12
N GLU A 171 -2.93 -20.45 1.72
CA GLU A 171 -2.00 -19.96 2.73
C GLU A 171 -2.11 -20.70 4.05
N PRO A 172 -1.10 -20.60 4.94
CA PRO A 172 -1.12 -21.25 6.24
C PRO A 172 -2.29 -20.86 7.16
N ASN A 173 -2.95 -19.73 6.91
CA ASN A 173 -4.17 -19.31 7.62
C ASN A 173 -5.46 -19.91 7.02
N GLY A 174 -5.35 -20.76 5.99
CA GLY A 174 -6.47 -21.45 5.34
C GLY A 174 -7.16 -20.66 4.24
N LEU A 175 -6.73 -19.44 3.91
CA LEU A 175 -7.31 -18.68 2.80
C LEU A 175 -6.83 -19.23 1.45
N ARG A 176 -7.79 -19.37 0.53
CA ARG A 176 -7.55 -19.85 -0.82
C ARG A 176 -7.15 -18.73 -1.76
N PHE A 177 -6.49 -19.10 -2.84
CA PHE A 177 -6.28 -18.23 -3.99
C PHE A 177 -7.60 -17.98 -4.75
N TYR A 178 -7.72 -16.84 -5.41
CA TYR A 178 -8.87 -16.46 -6.23
C TYR A 178 -8.49 -16.39 -7.71
N PRO A 179 -8.60 -17.50 -8.49
CA PRO A 179 -8.26 -17.52 -9.92
C PRO A 179 -8.94 -16.46 -10.78
N ASP A 180 -10.15 -16.03 -10.39
CA ASP A 180 -11.01 -15.13 -11.16
C ASP A 180 -10.64 -13.64 -11.01
N TYR A 181 -9.64 -13.31 -10.19
CA TYR A 181 -9.31 -11.93 -9.86
C TYR A 181 -8.85 -11.06 -11.04
N THR A 182 -8.30 -11.66 -12.10
CA THR A 182 -7.89 -10.90 -13.30
C THR A 182 -9.09 -10.33 -14.05
N GLY A 183 -10.29 -10.88 -13.83
CA GLY A 183 -11.56 -10.35 -14.33
C GLY A 183 -12.20 -9.30 -13.42
N TRP A 184 -11.62 -8.96 -12.28
CA TRP A 184 -12.18 -7.95 -11.36
C TRP A 184 -11.93 -6.53 -11.89
N ARG A 185 -12.68 -5.55 -11.36
CA ARG A 185 -12.66 -4.18 -11.88
C ARG A 185 -11.75 -3.27 -11.06
N LEU A 186 -11.27 -2.19 -11.66
CA LEU A 186 -10.36 -1.27 -11.02
C LEU A 186 -11.05 -0.57 -9.82
N ILE A 187 -10.45 -0.69 -8.64
CA ILE A 187 -10.75 0.15 -7.49
C ILE A 187 -9.81 1.36 -7.47
N SER A 188 -8.51 1.13 -7.66
CA SER A 188 -7.50 2.20 -7.70
C SER A 188 -6.17 1.69 -8.26
N ALA A 189 -5.21 2.58 -8.42
CA ALA A 189 -3.85 2.26 -8.83
C ALA A 189 -2.83 3.05 -8.00
N THR A 190 -1.58 2.60 -7.98
CA THR A 190 -0.53 3.26 -7.19
C THR A 190 0.84 3.14 -7.86
N ASP A 191 1.55 4.26 -8.04
CA ASP A 191 3.00 4.32 -8.25
C ASP A 191 3.68 4.36 -6.87
N ARG A 192 4.56 3.41 -6.60
CA ARG A 192 5.28 3.27 -5.34
C ARG A 192 6.73 3.63 -5.53
N GLY A 193 7.06 4.86 -5.17
CA GLY A 193 8.43 5.33 -5.10
C GLY A 193 9.21 4.64 -3.99
N ASP A 194 8.61 4.36 -2.84
CA ASP A 194 9.33 3.75 -1.73
C ASP A 194 10.00 2.39 -2.06
N ASN A 195 9.39 1.60 -2.95
CA ASN A 195 9.92 0.30 -3.37
C ASN A 195 9.93 0.02 -4.87
N GLY A 196 9.72 1.04 -5.71
CA GLY A 196 9.80 0.94 -7.17
C GLY A 196 8.79 -0.02 -7.79
N THR A 197 7.53 0.00 -7.34
CA THR A 197 6.47 -0.88 -7.89
C THR A 197 5.31 -0.09 -8.51
N LEU A 198 4.68 -0.66 -9.54
CA LEU A 198 3.37 -0.23 -10.02
C LEU A 198 2.33 -1.22 -9.52
N ARG A 199 1.19 -0.71 -9.06
CA ARG A 199 0.13 -1.53 -8.47
C ARG A 199 -1.23 -1.22 -9.04
N LEU A 200 -2.01 -2.27 -9.23
CA LEU A 200 -3.44 -2.20 -9.46
C LEU A 200 -4.16 -2.83 -8.27
N ILE A 201 -5.20 -2.16 -7.79
CA ILE A 201 -6.12 -2.67 -6.79
C ILE A 201 -7.42 -2.95 -7.52
N LEU A 202 -7.82 -4.21 -7.57
CA LEU A 202 -9.04 -4.69 -8.19
C LEU A 202 -10.07 -5.06 -7.13
N GLY A 203 -11.34 -4.92 -7.46
CA GLY A 203 -12.47 -5.25 -6.61
C GLY A 203 -13.45 -6.16 -7.32
N ASN A 204 -13.97 -7.15 -6.58
CA ASN A 204 -15.05 -7.99 -7.08
C ASN A 204 -16.36 -7.18 -7.24
N ASN A 205 -17.41 -7.80 -7.78
CA ASN A 205 -18.70 -7.13 -8.01
C ASN A 205 -19.33 -6.55 -6.72
N VAL A 206 -19.08 -7.15 -5.56
CA VAL A 206 -19.55 -6.62 -4.28
C VAL A 206 -18.82 -5.31 -3.95
N ALA A 207 -17.50 -5.30 -4.07
CA ALA A 207 -16.67 -4.10 -3.89
C ALA A 207 -17.09 -2.98 -4.85
N MET A 208 -17.31 -3.29 -6.14
CA MET A 208 -17.67 -2.28 -7.12
C MET A 208 -19.04 -1.65 -6.84
N ARG A 209 -20.03 -2.44 -6.42
CA ARG A 209 -21.34 -1.90 -6.02
C ARG A 209 -21.23 -1.02 -4.78
N ALA A 210 -20.48 -1.46 -3.77
CA ALA A 210 -20.23 -0.69 -2.56
C ALA A 210 -19.54 0.65 -2.87
N ALA A 211 -18.50 0.65 -3.70
CA ALA A 211 -17.81 1.86 -4.13
C ALA A 211 -18.71 2.82 -4.92
N ALA A 212 -19.56 2.29 -5.81
CA ALA A 212 -20.52 3.08 -6.58
C ALA A 212 -21.66 3.66 -5.71
N ALA A 213 -21.98 3.00 -4.59
CA ALA A 213 -22.97 3.46 -3.61
C ALA A 213 -22.39 4.35 -2.50
N GLY A 214 -21.06 4.45 -2.39
CA GLY A 214 -20.39 5.16 -1.29
C GLY A 214 -20.36 4.39 0.03
N GLU A 215 -20.68 3.10 0.00
CA GLU A 215 -20.80 2.19 1.16
C GLU A 215 -19.49 1.45 1.43
N THR A 216 -18.40 2.20 1.63
CA THR A 216 -17.02 1.68 1.71
C THR A 216 -16.44 1.73 3.12
N SER A 217 -17.20 2.16 4.13
CA SER A 217 -16.76 2.19 5.52
C SER A 217 -17.95 2.03 6.47
N PRO A 218 -18.28 0.81 6.90
CA PRO A 218 -17.61 -0.45 6.56
C PRO A 218 -17.93 -0.95 5.15
N TRP A 219 -17.05 -1.79 4.60
CA TRP A 219 -17.36 -2.56 3.39
C TRP A 219 -18.32 -3.72 3.74
N PRO A 220 -19.25 -4.08 2.83
CA PRO A 220 -20.16 -5.21 3.05
C PRO A 220 -19.44 -6.56 3.00
N ASP A 221 -19.94 -7.53 3.77
CA ASP A 221 -19.47 -8.93 3.74
C ASP A 221 -19.53 -9.49 2.30
N GLY A 222 -18.50 -10.25 1.92
CA GLY A 222 -18.29 -10.73 0.55
C GLY A 222 -17.51 -9.76 -0.35
N THR A 223 -17.19 -8.55 0.12
CA THR A 223 -16.22 -7.66 -0.56
C THR A 223 -14.86 -8.36 -0.65
N ARG A 224 -14.24 -8.31 -1.84
CA ARG A 224 -12.88 -8.82 -2.03
C ARG A 224 -12.04 -7.83 -2.84
N PHE A 225 -10.79 -7.67 -2.41
CA PHE A 225 -9.77 -6.93 -3.14
C PHE A 225 -8.66 -7.85 -3.60
N ALA A 226 -8.10 -7.56 -4.76
CA ALA A 226 -6.84 -8.10 -5.24
C ALA A 226 -5.88 -6.94 -5.50
N LYS A 227 -4.73 -6.90 -4.82
CA LYS A 227 -3.68 -5.89 -5.04
C LYS A 227 -2.52 -6.57 -5.73
N ILE A 228 -2.32 -6.22 -7.00
CA ILE A 228 -1.25 -6.76 -7.83
C ILE A 228 -0.09 -5.78 -7.84
N ALA A 229 1.14 -6.29 -7.75
CA ALA A 229 2.34 -5.48 -7.82
C ALA A 229 3.31 -6.01 -8.88
N TRP A 230 3.81 -5.10 -9.71
CA TRP A 230 4.91 -5.32 -10.64
C TRP A 230 6.08 -4.39 -10.29
N GLN A 231 7.30 -4.85 -10.54
CA GLN A 231 8.47 -3.99 -10.51
C GLN A 231 8.35 -2.94 -11.62
N GLN A 232 8.73 -1.69 -11.33
CA GLN A 232 8.88 -0.67 -12.35
C GLN A 232 10.01 -1.05 -13.31
N SER A 233 9.73 -0.97 -14.60
CA SER A 233 10.71 -1.11 -15.67
C SER A 233 10.85 0.22 -16.40
N SER A 234 12.06 0.75 -16.44
CA SER A 234 12.37 2.03 -17.09
C SER A 234 12.33 1.91 -18.61
N GLY A 235 11.50 2.74 -19.24
CA GLY A 235 11.47 2.95 -20.68
C GLY A 235 12.03 4.32 -21.08
N ALA A 236 11.90 4.65 -22.37
CA ALA A 236 12.27 5.96 -22.91
C ALA A 236 11.44 7.11 -22.30
N ASP A 237 12.00 8.32 -22.29
CA ASP A 237 11.32 9.57 -21.91
C ASP A 237 10.64 9.59 -20.52
N GLY A 238 11.18 8.82 -19.58
CA GLY A 238 10.68 8.75 -18.21
C GLY A 238 9.41 7.91 -18.04
N LEU A 239 9.02 7.16 -19.07
CA LEU A 239 7.97 6.14 -19.01
C LEU A 239 8.44 4.98 -18.13
N LEU A 240 7.58 4.55 -17.23
CA LEU A 240 7.76 3.40 -16.35
C LEU A 240 6.65 2.40 -16.67
N ALA A 241 7.03 1.24 -17.17
CA ALA A 241 6.11 0.14 -17.44
C ALA A 241 6.07 -0.84 -16.26
N ALA A 242 4.99 -1.59 -16.15
CA ALA A 242 4.97 -2.77 -15.29
C ALA A 242 5.87 -3.85 -15.90
N GLY A 243 6.92 -4.22 -15.17
CA GLY A 243 7.92 -5.22 -15.56
C GLY A 243 7.64 -6.58 -14.91
N LYS A 244 8.60 -7.05 -14.10
CA LYS A 244 8.53 -8.35 -13.41
C LYS A 244 7.36 -8.40 -12.42
N PHE A 245 6.60 -9.50 -12.42
CA PHE A 245 5.54 -9.73 -11.43
C PHE A 245 6.16 -9.98 -10.04
N VAL A 246 5.66 -9.27 -9.04
CA VAL A 246 6.16 -9.37 -7.66
C VAL A 246 5.24 -10.25 -6.83
N GLN A 247 3.96 -9.90 -6.77
CA GLN A 247 2.98 -10.57 -5.91
C GLN A 247 1.54 -10.15 -6.22
N VAL A 248 0.61 -10.94 -5.72
CA VAL A 248 -0.80 -10.56 -5.53
C VAL A 248 -1.20 -10.77 -4.09
N GLU A 249 -1.88 -9.78 -3.51
CA GLU A 249 -2.40 -9.80 -2.15
C GLU A 249 -3.93 -9.72 -2.20
N PHE A 250 -4.62 -10.46 -1.34
CA PHE A 250 -6.07 -10.43 -1.23
C PHE A 250 -6.54 -10.01 0.15
N MET A 251 -7.64 -9.25 0.14
CA MET A 251 -8.45 -8.97 1.32
C MET A 251 -9.86 -9.50 1.07
N GLU A 252 -10.44 -10.22 2.04
CA GLU A 252 -11.84 -10.69 1.98
C GLU A 252 -12.62 -10.24 3.21
N LYS A 253 -13.72 -9.52 3.01
CA LYS A 253 -14.59 -9.07 4.09
C LYS A 253 -15.52 -10.18 4.53
N HIS A 254 -15.46 -10.51 5.81
CA HIS A 254 -16.50 -11.26 6.51
C HIS A 254 -16.39 -10.98 8.00
N ALA A 255 -17.19 -10.02 8.51
CA ALA A 255 -17.06 -9.49 9.87
C ALA A 255 -17.13 -10.58 10.95
N GLY A 256 -18.05 -11.55 10.79
CA GLY A 256 -18.18 -12.66 11.72
C GLY A 256 -17.03 -13.67 11.66
N ARG A 257 -16.62 -14.10 10.46
CA ARG A 257 -15.56 -15.11 10.26
C ARG A 257 -14.18 -14.60 10.68
N PHE A 258 -13.94 -13.30 10.48
CA PHE A 258 -12.63 -12.67 10.67
C PHE A 258 -12.61 -11.66 11.82
N ARG A 259 -13.42 -11.87 12.86
CA ARG A 259 -13.54 -10.95 14.01
C ARG A 259 -12.19 -10.64 14.69
N ASP A 260 -11.27 -11.61 14.68
CA ASP A 260 -9.96 -11.50 15.33
C ASP A 260 -8.92 -10.78 14.45
N THR A 261 -9.28 -10.47 13.20
CA THR A 261 -8.43 -9.81 12.20
C THR A 261 -9.15 -8.62 11.55
N ASP A 262 -9.87 -7.85 12.38
CA ASP A 262 -10.63 -6.64 12.00
C ASP A 262 -11.73 -6.86 10.95
N GLY A 263 -12.31 -8.06 10.91
CA GLY A 263 -13.37 -8.43 9.97
C GLY A 263 -12.86 -8.75 8.55
N TRP A 264 -11.53 -8.86 8.38
CA TRP A 264 -10.89 -9.14 7.10
C TRP A 264 -10.03 -10.40 7.14
N GLY A 265 -10.12 -11.20 6.08
CA GLY A 265 -9.15 -12.23 5.76
C GLY A 265 -8.04 -11.62 4.94
N TRP A 266 -6.79 -11.91 5.28
CA TRP A 266 -5.58 -11.34 4.67
C TRP A 266 -4.74 -12.42 4.06
N SER A 267 -4.34 -12.26 2.79
CA SER A 267 -3.52 -13.27 2.14
C SER A 267 -2.61 -12.74 1.03
N ARG A 268 -1.52 -13.45 0.74
CA ARG A 268 -0.47 -13.02 -0.20
C ARG A 268 0.22 -14.17 -0.94
N TRP A 269 0.28 -14.09 -2.26
CA TRP A 269 1.06 -15.01 -3.09
C TRP A 269 2.18 -14.26 -3.82
N ARG A 270 3.40 -14.78 -3.74
CA ARG A 270 4.62 -14.13 -4.28
C ARG A 270 5.17 -14.84 -5.51
N GLY A 271 5.63 -14.04 -6.47
CA GLY A 271 6.27 -14.47 -7.69
C GLY A 271 5.36 -15.22 -8.65
N ALA A 272 5.88 -15.53 -9.84
CA ALA A 272 5.15 -16.20 -10.92
C ALA A 272 4.54 -17.55 -10.50
N ASN A 273 5.21 -18.25 -9.57
CA ASN A 273 4.79 -19.55 -9.08
C ASN A 273 3.65 -19.48 -8.06
N LEU A 274 3.18 -18.28 -7.69
CA LEU A 274 2.17 -18.06 -6.66
C LEU A 274 2.51 -18.85 -5.39
N THR A 275 3.66 -18.53 -4.77
CA THR A 275 4.05 -19.15 -3.51
C THR A 275 3.29 -18.47 -2.36
N PRO A 276 2.53 -19.21 -1.53
CA PRO A 276 1.82 -18.63 -0.38
C PRO A 276 2.80 -17.99 0.62
N TYR A 277 2.40 -16.88 1.24
CA TYR A 277 3.23 -16.18 2.21
C TYR A 277 3.06 -16.74 3.63
N GLY A 278 4.07 -16.50 4.46
CA GLY A 278 4.07 -16.89 5.86
C GLY A 278 4.54 -18.34 6.06
N LYS A 279 5.00 -18.62 7.29
CA LYS A 279 5.37 -19.98 7.71
C LYS A 279 4.17 -20.71 8.35
N ASP A 280 3.36 -19.95 9.06
CA ASP A 280 2.16 -20.39 9.79
C ASP A 280 1.14 -19.24 9.81
N ALA A 281 -0.06 -19.49 10.34
CA ALA A 281 -1.16 -18.52 10.33
C ALA A 281 -0.87 -17.19 11.07
N ALA A 282 0.17 -17.12 11.92
CA ALA A 282 0.48 -15.91 12.69
C ALA A 282 1.01 -14.76 11.83
N PHE A 283 1.42 -15.01 10.57
CA PHE A 283 1.84 -13.95 9.65
C PHE A 283 0.76 -12.85 9.49
N VAL A 284 -0.52 -13.19 9.70
CA VAL A 284 -1.64 -12.25 9.60
C VAL A 284 -1.47 -11.03 10.52
N GLY A 285 -0.74 -11.19 11.63
CA GLY A 285 -0.41 -10.09 12.54
C GLY A 285 0.40 -8.98 11.87
N GLU A 286 1.23 -9.31 10.88
CA GLU A 286 1.96 -8.32 10.07
C GLU A 286 0.98 -7.45 9.27
N CYS A 287 -0.07 -8.07 8.70
CA CYS A 287 -1.09 -7.38 7.94
C CYS A 287 -1.95 -6.48 8.84
N THR A 288 -2.48 -7.02 9.94
CA THR A 288 -3.36 -6.26 10.84
C THR A 288 -2.63 -5.14 11.56
N SER A 289 -1.36 -5.34 11.94
CA SER A 289 -0.54 -4.29 12.57
C SER A 289 -0.32 -3.12 11.62
N CYS A 290 0.03 -3.41 10.36
CA CYS A 290 0.25 -2.38 9.34
C CYS A 290 -1.05 -1.63 8.98
N HIS A 291 -2.19 -2.31 9.00
CA HIS A 291 -3.50 -1.72 8.66
C HIS A 291 -4.25 -1.09 9.85
N ALA A 292 -3.78 -1.29 11.09
CA ALA A 292 -4.41 -0.74 12.29
C ALA A 292 -4.62 0.79 12.27
N PRO A 293 -3.70 1.63 11.73
CA PRO A 293 -3.89 3.09 11.70
C PRO A 293 -5.12 3.53 10.89
N VAL A 294 -5.53 2.72 9.90
CA VAL A 294 -6.68 3.01 9.04
C VAL A 294 -7.91 2.18 9.40
N LYS A 295 -7.98 1.63 10.63
CA LYS A 295 -9.14 0.87 11.13
C LYS A 295 -10.44 1.68 11.06
N GLY A 296 -10.37 3.01 11.21
CA GLY A 296 -11.51 3.92 11.01
C GLY A 296 -12.05 3.97 9.57
N ASN A 297 -11.27 3.54 8.59
CA ASN A 297 -11.67 3.35 7.19
C ASN A 297 -11.85 1.86 6.88
N ASP A 298 -12.36 1.12 7.87
CA ASP A 298 -12.53 -0.32 7.79
C ASP A 298 -11.24 -1.09 7.45
N SER A 299 -10.10 -0.61 7.96
CA SER A 299 -8.75 -1.16 7.72
C SER A 299 -8.32 -1.12 6.24
N VAL A 300 -8.90 -0.25 5.41
CA VAL A 300 -8.56 -0.11 3.99
C VAL A 300 -7.87 1.23 3.72
N TYR A 301 -6.64 1.16 3.19
CA TYR A 301 -5.87 2.33 2.75
C TYR A 301 -6.39 2.95 1.45
N THR A 302 -6.87 2.09 0.56
CA THR A 302 -7.21 2.45 -0.82
C THR A 302 -8.42 3.37 -0.87
N LEU A 303 -8.27 4.48 -1.60
CA LEU A 303 -9.37 5.36 -1.99
C LEU A 303 -9.95 4.88 -3.34
N PRO A 304 -11.18 4.33 -3.37
CA PRO A 304 -11.81 3.89 -4.61
C PRO A 304 -12.05 5.08 -5.55
N ILE A 305 -11.78 4.90 -6.84
CA ILE A 305 -12.14 5.85 -7.89
C ILE A 305 -13.66 5.80 -8.07
N SER A 306 -14.37 6.70 -7.40
CA SER A 306 -15.83 6.76 -7.42
C SER A 306 -16.30 8.20 -7.21
N ASN A 307 -17.41 8.56 -7.88
CA ASN A 307 -18.13 9.81 -7.72
C ASN A 307 -19.40 9.67 -6.87
N ALA A 308 -19.52 8.56 -6.12
CA ALA A 308 -20.65 8.32 -5.25
C ALA A 308 -20.80 9.44 -4.20
N ALA A 309 -22.05 9.83 -3.95
CA ALA A 309 -22.36 10.72 -2.84
C ALA A 309 -22.23 9.92 -1.53
N THR A 310 -21.41 10.42 -0.61
CA THR A 310 -21.20 9.80 0.71
C THR A 310 -21.00 10.87 1.77
N SER A 311 -21.32 10.55 3.02
CA SER A 311 -21.05 11.45 4.16
C SER A 311 -19.57 11.53 4.51
N ARG A 312 -18.73 10.66 3.94
CA ARG A 312 -17.29 10.57 4.17
C ARG A 312 -16.52 10.70 2.85
N GLU A 313 -16.50 11.90 2.28
CA GLU A 313 -15.83 12.13 0.99
C GLU A 313 -14.34 11.76 1.01
N GLU A 314 -13.71 11.81 2.19
CA GLU A 314 -12.29 11.47 2.37
C GLU A 314 -11.97 9.98 2.14
N VAL A 315 -12.98 9.09 2.09
CA VAL A 315 -12.77 7.66 1.80
C VAL A 315 -12.88 7.31 0.32
N LEU A 316 -13.16 8.29 -0.55
CA LEU A 316 -13.25 8.11 -2.01
C LEU A 316 -12.25 9.01 -2.75
N ASN A 317 -11.92 8.62 -3.97
CA ASN A 317 -11.13 9.44 -4.90
C ASN A 317 -12.03 10.01 -6.00
N THR A 318 -12.85 11.00 -5.64
CA THR A 318 -13.79 11.67 -6.55
C THR A 318 -13.08 12.43 -7.67
N ARG A 319 -11.87 12.94 -7.41
CA ARG A 319 -11.04 13.63 -8.40
C ARG A 319 -10.66 12.73 -9.57
N ALA A 320 -10.25 11.49 -9.29
CA ALA A 320 -9.93 10.50 -10.32
C ALA A 320 -11.15 10.00 -11.09
N ALA A 321 -12.33 10.07 -10.48
CA ALA A 321 -13.59 9.66 -11.10
C ALA A 321 -14.18 10.70 -12.07
N ALA A 322 -13.57 11.89 -12.19
CA ALA A 322 -14.09 13.02 -12.95
C ALA A 322 -13.94 12.89 -14.48
N LEU A 323 -14.31 11.74 -15.05
CA LEU A 323 -14.45 11.60 -16.51
C LEU A 323 -15.78 12.20 -16.97
N PRO A 324 -15.80 13.05 -18.01
CA PRO A 324 -17.03 13.68 -18.45
C PRO A 324 -17.94 12.70 -19.16
N ALA A 325 -19.25 12.88 -18.99
CA ALA A 325 -20.28 12.10 -19.68
C ALA A 325 -20.25 12.27 -21.21
N SER A 326 -19.58 13.32 -21.71
CA SER A 326 -19.39 13.59 -23.14
C SER A 326 -18.39 12.66 -23.82
N LEU A 327 -17.63 11.85 -23.07
CA LEU A 327 -16.78 10.83 -23.67
C LEU A 327 -17.65 9.79 -24.39
N PRO A 328 -17.19 9.26 -25.53
CA PRO A 328 -17.93 8.24 -26.29
C PRO A 328 -18.10 6.93 -25.51
N TYR A 329 -17.23 6.67 -24.55
CA TYR A 329 -17.25 5.49 -23.70
C TYR A 329 -16.84 5.85 -22.27
N GLN A 330 -17.27 5.02 -21.31
CA GLN A 330 -16.97 5.18 -19.88
C GLN A 330 -16.06 4.04 -19.39
N PRO A 331 -14.73 4.17 -19.55
CA PRO A 331 -13.79 3.06 -19.38
C PRO A 331 -13.56 2.61 -17.93
N LEU A 332 -13.95 3.41 -16.93
CA LEU A 332 -13.79 3.05 -15.51
C LEU A 332 -14.55 1.77 -15.11
N GLN A 333 -15.55 1.35 -15.89
CA GLN A 333 -16.32 0.12 -15.67
C GLN A 333 -15.78 -1.09 -16.47
N TRP A 334 -14.72 -0.89 -17.26
CA TRP A 334 -14.13 -1.92 -18.11
C TRP A 334 -13.00 -2.67 -17.40
N ASN A 335 -12.43 -3.67 -18.08
CA ASN A 335 -11.34 -4.48 -17.56
C ASN A 335 -10.03 -3.66 -17.63
N PRO A 336 -9.36 -3.37 -16.51
CA PRO A 336 -8.00 -2.84 -16.56
C PRO A 336 -7.06 -3.95 -17.03
N VAL A 337 -6.21 -3.68 -18.02
CA VAL A 337 -5.32 -4.69 -18.60
C VAL A 337 -3.85 -4.37 -18.44
N SER A 338 -3.48 -3.11 -18.24
CA SER A 338 -2.09 -2.71 -17.99
C SER A 338 -2.01 -1.38 -17.25
N VAL A 339 -0.85 -1.09 -16.67
CA VAL A 339 -0.53 0.14 -15.93
C VAL A 339 0.85 0.68 -16.30
N PHE A 340 0.97 2.01 -16.36
CA PHE A 340 2.19 2.75 -16.64
C PHE A 340 2.24 4.01 -15.78
N ALA A 341 3.43 4.50 -15.50
CA ALA A 341 3.62 5.86 -15.00
C ALA A 341 4.57 6.64 -15.91
N ASN A 342 4.50 7.96 -15.90
CA ASN A 342 5.51 8.81 -16.50
C ASN A 342 6.05 9.77 -15.44
N ARG A 343 7.29 9.56 -15.03
CA ARG A 343 7.91 10.30 -13.94
C ARG A 343 8.17 11.77 -14.31
N ARG A 344 8.44 12.06 -15.58
CA ARG A 344 8.67 13.44 -16.06
C ARG A 344 7.37 14.23 -16.12
N GLN A 345 6.27 13.58 -16.47
CA GLN A 345 4.96 14.21 -16.60
C GLN A 345 4.12 14.15 -15.32
N ASN A 346 4.58 13.36 -14.33
CA ASN A 346 3.88 13.06 -13.08
C ASN A 346 2.46 12.53 -13.35
N THR A 347 2.38 11.48 -14.17
CA THR A 347 1.14 10.85 -14.60
C THR A 347 1.17 9.35 -14.41
N ILE A 348 -0.01 8.77 -14.21
CA ILE A 348 -0.25 7.33 -14.23
C ILE A 348 -1.30 7.04 -15.29
N SER A 349 -1.09 5.99 -16.07
CA SER A 349 -1.99 5.58 -17.16
C SER A 349 -2.40 4.13 -16.99
N ILE A 350 -3.68 3.85 -17.24
CA ILE A 350 -4.22 2.50 -17.22
C ILE A 350 -4.87 2.24 -18.57
N LEU A 351 -4.49 1.13 -19.19
CA LEU A 351 -5.19 0.64 -20.37
C LEU A 351 -6.39 -0.16 -19.92
N PHE A 352 -7.56 0.18 -20.46
CA PHE A 352 -8.80 -0.57 -20.30
C PHE A 352 -9.19 -1.23 -21.61
N ALA A 353 -9.79 -2.41 -21.50
CA ALA A 353 -10.39 -3.14 -22.60
C ALA A 353 -11.85 -3.46 -22.28
N ASN A 354 -12.75 -3.13 -23.20
CA ASN A 354 -14.13 -3.60 -23.10
C ASN A 354 -14.22 -5.11 -23.31
N ASP A 355 -15.39 -5.70 -23.06
CA ASP A 355 -15.55 -7.17 -23.08
C ASP A 355 -15.25 -7.77 -24.47
N ALA A 356 -15.59 -7.06 -25.56
CA ALA A 356 -15.25 -7.47 -26.92
C ALA A 356 -13.74 -7.48 -27.17
N ALA A 357 -13.01 -6.48 -26.69
CA ALA A 357 -11.54 -6.44 -26.78
C ALA A 357 -10.88 -7.54 -25.93
N MET A 358 -11.41 -7.81 -24.73
CA MET A 358 -10.95 -8.93 -23.89
C MET A 358 -11.17 -10.29 -24.56
N ALA A 359 -12.35 -10.50 -25.18
CA ALA A 359 -12.66 -11.73 -25.90
C ALA A 359 -11.74 -11.92 -27.12
N ALA A 360 -11.48 -10.86 -27.88
CA ALA A 360 -10.55 -10.90 -29.02
C ALA A 360 -9.13 -11.25 -28.58
N HIS A 361 -8.65 -10.65 -27.48
CA HIS A 361 -7.34 -10.96 -26.91
C HIS A 361 -7.22 -12.43 -26.50
N LYS A 362 -8.22 -12.96 -25.78
CA LYS A 362 -8.26 -14.38 -25.37
C LYS A 362 -8.29 -15.36 -26.54
N ALA A 363 -8.92 -14.96 -27.65
CA ALA A 363 -8.96 -15.76 -28.87
C ALA A 363 -7.66 -15.71 -29.69
N GLY A 364 -6.67 -14.89 -29.28
CA GLY A 364 -5.44 -14.66 -30.05
C GLY A 364 -5.67 -13.94 -31.39
N GLY A 365 -6.82 -13.28 -31.54
CA GLY A 365 -7.24 -12.62 -32.77
C GLY A 365 -7.09 -11.10 -32.74
N ALA A 366 -7.17 -10.47 -33.91
CA ALA A 366 -7.29 -9.03 -33.99
C ALA A 366 -8.66 -8.55 -33.47
N ALA A 367 -8.69 -7.45 -32.73
CA ALA A 367 -9.91 -6.76 -32.31
C ALA A 367 -10.77 -6.42 -33.55
N THR A 368 -11.93 -7.06 -33.68
CA THR A 368 -12.91 -6.80 -34.75
C THR A 368 -14.25 -6.39 -34.15
N GLY A 369 -15.07 -5.66 -34.92
CA GLY A 369 -16.38 -5.18 -34.47
C GLY A 369 -16.29 -4.16 -33.33
N ASP A 370 -16.98 -4.44 -32.23
CA ASP A 370 -17.21 -3.54 -31.09
C ASP A 370 -16.03 -3.46 -30.10
N ALA A 371 -14.87 -4.04 -30.43
CA ALA A 371 -13.70 -4.01 -29.56
C ALA A 371 -13.12 -2.60 -29.43
N VAL A 372 -12.98 -2.13 -28.19
CA VAL A 372 -12.45 -0.80 -27.86
C VAL A 372 -11.38 -0.92 -26.77
N LEU A 373 -10.25 -0.27 -27.04
CA LEU A 373 -9.22 0.03 -26.04
C LEU A 373 -9.34 1.48 -25.61
N ALA A 374 -9.22 1.74 -24.31
CA ALA A 374 -9.19 3.08 -23.74
C ALA A 374 -7.98 3.24 -22.84
N LEU A 375 -7.04 4.12 -23.21
CA LEU A 375 -5.94 4.50 -22.33
C LEU A 375 -6.35 5.76 -21.57
N VAL A 376 -6.54 5.64 -20.26
CA VAL A 376 -6.87 6.78 -19.40
C VAL A 376 -5.61 7.18 -18.65
N THR A 377 -5.25 8.46 -18.73
CA THR A 377 -4.09 9.04 -18.06
C THR A 377 -4.55 10.05 -17.04
N TRP A 378 -4.13 9.89 -15.80
CA TRP A 378 -4.34 10.84 -14.72
C TRP A 378 -3.06 11.59 -14.40
N LYS A 379 -3.18 12.82 -13.90
CA LYS A 379 -2.13 13.38 -13.05
C LYS A 379 -1.96 12.51 -11.81
N GLU A 380 -0.79 12.57 -11.20
CA GLU A 380 -0.55 11.90 -9.92
C GLU A 380 -0.53 12.91 -8.78
N ARG A 381 -1.08 12.49 -7.64
CA ARG A 381 -0.92 13.17 -6.35
C ARG A 381 -0.34 12.20 -5.33
N ASP A 382 0.37 12.74 -4.34
CA ASP A 382 0.84 11.92 -3.23
C ASP A 382 -0.36 11.30 -2.49
N ASP A 383 -0.20 10.04 -2.08
CA ASP A 383 -1.20 9.31 -1.33
C ASP A 383 -1.29 9.88 0.10
N PRO A 384 -2.48 10.35 0.55
CA PRO A 384 -2.63 10.90 1.90
C PRO A 384 -2.40 9.86 3.00
N HIS A 385 -2.58 8.58 2.70
CA HIS A 385 -2.45 7.50 3.65
C HIS A 385 -1.12 6.73 3.56
N TRP A 386 -0.29 7.00 2.54
CA TRP A 386 1.02 6.33 2.42
C TRP A 386 2.11 7.24 1.83
N PHE A 387 3.03 7.68 2.68
CA PHE A 387 4.27 8.34 2.26
C PHE A 387 5.10 7.43 1.34
N GLY A 388 5.47 7.97 0.18
CA GLY A 388 6.19 7.26 -0.87
C GLY A 388 5.30 6.54 -1.88
N ALA A 389 4.00 6.80 -1.85
CA ALA A 389 3.05 6.38 -2.87
C ALA A 389 2.42 7.60 -3.55
N ARG A 390 2.09 7.43 -4.84
CA ARG A 390 1.25 8.32 -5.63
C ARG A 390 0.06 7.56 -6.16
N ILE A 391 -1.07 8.24 -6.23
CA ILE A 391 -2.34 7.71 -6.72
C ILE A 391 -2.89 8.59 -7.84
N PRO A 392 -3.82 8.06 -8.67
CA PRO A 392 -4.54 8.86 -9.66
C PRO A 392 -5.16 10.11 -9.05
N ASP A 393 -5.01 11.22 -9.76
CA ASP A 393 -5.59 12.52 -9.43
C ASP A 393 -6.63 12.93 -10.48
N ALA A 394 -6.63 14.15 -11.04
CA ALA A 394 -7.55 14.52 -12.10
C ALA A 394 -7.18 13.80 -13.43
N PRO A 395 -8.17 13.28 -14.19
CA PRO A 395 -7.94 12.82 -15.55
C PRO A 395 -7.32 13.91 -16.41
N ALA A 396 -6.20 13.61 -17.06
CA ALA A 396 -5.48 14.53 -17.94
C ALA A 396 -5.76 14.25 -19.42
N GLN A 397 -5.96 12.99 -19.76
CA GLN A 397 -6.12 12.54 -21.14
C GLN A 397 -6.87 11.20 -21.21
N VAL A 398 -7.67 11.01 -22.25
CA VAL A 398 -8.27 9.74 -22.62
C VAL A 398 -8.04 9.48 -24.10
N GLU A 399 -7.49 8.33 -24.44
CA GLU A 399 -7.27 7.89 -25.82
C GLU A 399 -8.14 6.67 -26.09
N PHE A 400 -8.89 6.67 -27.19
CA PHE A 400 -9.67 5.52 -27.64
C PHE A 400 -9.14 4.97 -28.96
N VAL A 401 -9.03 3.65 -29.03
CA VAL A 401 -8.78 2.91 -30.27
C VAL A 401 -9.94 1.95 -30.50
N ALA A 402 -10.74 2.23 -31.53
CA ALA A 402 -11.93 1.45 -31.89
C ALA A 402 -12.01 1.26 -33.41
N SER A 403 -12.11 0.01 -33.87
CA SER A 403 -12.26 -0.33 -35.30
C SER A 403 -11.25 0.38 -36.23
N GLY A 404 -10.00 0.55 -35.78
CA GLY A 404 -8.94 1.24 -36.54
C GLY A 404 -8.96 2.77 -36.49
N LYS A 405 -9.91 3.38 -35.77
CA LYS A 405 -9.96 4.83 -35.53
C LYS A 405 -9.36 5.17 -34.17
N TYR A 406 -8.55 6.22 -34.16
CA TYR A 406 -7.99 6.81 -32.95
C TYR A 406 -8.70 8.11 -32.62
N ARG A 407 -9.02 8.31 -31.33
CA ARG A 407 -9.62 9.55 -30.82
C ARG A 407 -8.90 9.95 -29.54
N LEU A 408 -8.55 11.22 -29.46
CA LEU A 408 -7.84 11.81 -28.33
C LEU A 408 -8.75 12.81 -27.63
N PHE A 409 -8.86 12.71 -26.31
CA PHE A 409 -9.55 13.66 -25.46
C PHE A 409 -8.56 14.22 -24.43
N SER A 410 -8.38 15.53 -24.39
CA SER A 410 -7.39 16.19 -23.53
C SER A 410 -7.77 17.63 -23.20
N GLY A 411 -6.98 18.27 -22.35
CA GLY A 411 -7.22 19.64 -21.88
C GLY A 411 -8.42 19.76 -20.96
N ASP A 412 -8.85 20.99 -20.71
CA ASP A 412 -9.92 21.28 -19.76
C ASP A 412 -11.25 20.65 -20.22
N GLY A 413 -11.82 19.82 -19.35
CA GLY A 413 -13.06 19.08 -19.62
C GLY A 413 -12.90 17.92 -20.61
N LEU A 414 -11.67 17.46 -20.90
CA LEU A 414 -11.38 16.34 -21.80
C LEU A 414 -12.16 16.43 -23.12
N ARG A 415 -11.97 17.52 -23.86
CA ARG A 415 -12.60 17.71 -25.17
C ARG A 415 -11.82 16.92 -26.23
N GLU A 416 -12.53 16.51 -27.30
CA GLU A 416 -11.88 15.83 -28.41
C GLU A 416 -10.88 16.77 -29.09
N ALA A 417 -9.65 16.28 -29.23
CA ALA A 417 -8.56 16.96 -29.91
C ALA A 417 -8.32 16.32 -31.27
N THR A 418 -7.83 17.11 -32.22
CA THR A 418 -7.49 16.67 -33.58
C THR A 418 -5.97 16.59 -33.70
N PRO A 419 -5.35 15.43 -33.40
CA PRO A 419 -3.92 15.23 -33.61
C PRO A 419 -3.58 15.24 -35.12
N SER A 420 -2.30 15.40 -35.44
CA SER A 420 -1.83 15.14 -36.81
C SER A 420 -2.03 13.66 -37.17
N VAL A 421 -2.10 13.34 -38.47
CA VAL A 421 -2.25 11.95 -38.92
C VAL A 421 -1.11 11.06 -38.42
N SER A 422 0.13 11.55 -38.50
CA SER A 422 1.31 10.84 -38.01
C SER A 422 1.26 10.59 -36.51
N ASP A 423 0.80 11.57 -35.72
CA ASP A 423 0.66 11.39 -34.27
C ASP A 423 -0.43 10.37 -33.95
N ALA A 424 -1.58 10.44 -34.65
CA ALA A 424 -2.67 9.49 -34.48
C ALA A 424 -2.24 8.05 -34.81
N GLU A 425 -1.47 7.84 -35.87
CA GLU A 425 -0.91 6.54 -36.25
C GLU A 425 0.07 6.02 -35.20
N ALA A 426 1.02 6.85 -34.77
CA ALA A 426 2.00 6.49 -33.74
C ALA A 426 1.32 6.14 -32.40
N ARG A 427 0.33 6.92 -31.98
CA ARG A 427 -0.45 6.66 -30.76
C ARG A 427 -1.32 5.42 -30.89
N THR A 428 -1.92 5.17 -32.04
CA THR A 428 -2.66 3.92 -32.31
C THR A 428 -1.76 2.70 -32.15
N ALA A 429 -0.56 2.75 -32.73
CA ALA A 429 0.42 1.67 -32.62
C ALA A 429 0.87 1.47 -31.16
N PHE A 430 1.12 2.56 -30.43
CA PHE A 430 1.46 2.51 -29.01
C PHE A 430 0.36 1.86 -28.17
N VAL A 431 -0.89 2.32 -28.28
CA VAL A 431 -2.02 1.81 -27.48
C VAL A 431 -2.29 0.34 -27.77
N LYS A 432 -2.21 -0.08 -29.05
CA LYS A 432 -2.36 -1.49 -29.43
C LYS A 432 -1.18 -2.37 -29.02
N GLY A 433 0.01 -1.79 -28.91
CA GLY A 433 1.25 -2.49 -28.54
C GLY A 433 1.45 -2.67 -27.04
N ILE A 434 0.60 -2.06 -26.21
CA ILE A 434 0.62 -2.26 -24.76
C ILE A 434 0.29 -3.74 -24.44
N PRO A 435 1.13 -4.43 -23.66
CA PRO A 435 0.86 -5.81 -23.25
C PRO A 435 -0.33 -5.89 -22.31
N PHE A 436 -1.10 -6.97 -22.40
CA PHE A 436 -2.15 -7.31 -21.46
C PHE A 436 -1.51 -8.06 -20.29
N LEU A 437 -1.42 -7.41 -19.14
CA LEU A 437 -0.84 -7.96 -17.92
C LEU A 437 -1.88 -8.66 -17.04
N LEU A 438 -3.16 -8.48 -17.34
CA LEU A 438 -4.29 -9.14 -16.69
C LEU A 438 -5.09 -9.88 -17.78
N PRO A 439 -4.77 -11.16 -18.03
CA PRO A 439 -5.41 -11.96 -19.07
C PRO A 439 -6.82 -12.48 -18.69
#